data_AF-A0A6J6GN48-F1
#
_entry.id   AF-A0A6J6GN48-F1
#
_cell.length_a   1.000
_cell.length_b   1.000
_cell.length_c   1.000
_cell.angle_alpha   90.00
_cell.angle_beta   90.00
_cell.angle_gamma   90.00
#
_symmetry.space_group_name_H-M   'P 1'
#
loop_
_entity.id
_entity.type
_entity.pdbx_description
1 polymer ?
#
loop_
_entity_poly.entity_id
_entity_poly.type
_entity_poly.pdbx_seq_one_letter_code
_entity_poly.pdbx_strand_id
1 'polypeptide(L)'
;MFLDAADVTIHDTWYTAGLRGTGSNDFSVDGAYVPMGRSVQPMLGKRQVDCNLAAFPNFSLLASGVAAVSLGIARRALDEFTDLAQGKTPLFSSRTLSMSGSAQAELGKAEATLRSARAFLLDELERGWEAARSGERIDVATRARIRLACVHAAQSAAAATDVAYTFAGGTSVFESSPLQRCLRDAHVATQHLMVSPRLYETLGRRFFGIDIDASSL
;
A
#
# COMPACT_ATOMS: atom_id res chain seq x y z
N MET A 1 -6.96 20.84 9.42
CA MET A 1 -7.16 21.36 10.80
C MET A 1 -6.79 20.25 11.76
N PHE A 2 -6.19 20.57 12.89
CA PHE A 2 -5.93 19.64 13.99
C PHE A 2 -6.94 19.93 15.11
N LEU A 3 -7.71 18.92 15.47
CA LEU A 3 -8.81 19.00 16.44
C LEU A 3 -8.40 18.33 17.75
N ASP A 4 -8.94 18.79 18.88
CA ASP A 4 -8.82 18.06 20.13
C ASP A 4 -9.75 16.84 20.10
N ALA A 5 -9.32 15.72 20.67
CA ALA A 5 -10.08 14.46 20.61
C ALA A 5 -11.48 14.59 21.26
N ALA A 6 -11.62 15.47 22.26
CA ALA A 6 -12.89 15.75 22.94
C ALA A 6 -13.93 16.44 22.03
N ASP A 7 -13.50 17.09 20.95
CA ASP A 7 -14.38 17.78 19.99
C ASP A 7 -14.87 16.84 18.87
N VAL A 8 -14.37 15.60 18.82
CA VAL A 8 -14.63 14.65 17.75
C VAL A 8 -15.55 13.54 18.24
N THR A 9 -16.68 13.37 17.56
CA THR A 9 -17.52 12.18 17.73
C THR A 9 -17.20 11.18 16.63
N ILE A 10 -16.72 9.99 17.02
CA ILE A 10 -16.45 8.88 16.09
C ILE A 10 -17.72 8.03 15.95
N HIS A 11 -18.10 7.73 14.72
CA HIS A 11 -19.26 6.89 14.40
C HIS A 11 -18.82 5.49 14.02
N ASP A 12 -19.41 4.45 14.60
CA ASP A 12 -19.07 3.06 14.23
C ASP A 12 -19.65 2.72 12.84
N THR A 13 -18.87 2.97 11.79
CA THR A 13 -19.27 2.82 10.38
C THR A 13 -18.34 1.93 9.56
N TRP A 14 -17.22 1.46 10.12
CA TRP A 14 -16.20 0.68 9.39
C TRP A 14 -16.51 -0.83 9.28
N TYR A 15 -17.66 -1.16 8.71
CA TYR A 15 -18.10 -2.54 8.46
C TYR A 15 -17.58 -3.07 7.12
N THR A 16 -16.28 -3.36 7.06
CA THR A 16 -15.61 -3.75 5.80
C THR A 16 -15.22 -5.23 5.75
N ALA A 17 -14.94 -5.70 4.53
CA ALA A 17 -14.50 -7.08 4.29
C ALA A 17 -13.01 -7.29 4.59
N GLY A 18 -12.18 -6.25 4.59
CA GLY A 18 -10.73 -6.30 4.81
C GLY A 18 -10.23 -4.98 5.39
N LEU A 19 -9.03 -4.98 5.96
CA LEU A 19 -8.49 -3.88 6.77
C LEU A 19 -9.42 -3.49 7.94
N ARG A 20 -10.17 -4.44 8.49
CA ARG A 20 -11.14 -4.18 9.57
C ARG A 20 -10.49 -3.58 10.82
N GLY A 21 -9.25 -3.98 11.11
CA GLY A 21 -8.50 -3.50 12.26
C GLY A 21 -8.06 -2.03 12.19
N THR A 22 -8.25 -1.34 11.06
CA THR A 22 -7.89 0.08 10.96
C THR A 22 -8.90 1.00 11.65
N GLY A 23 -10.16 0.55 11.81
CA GLY A 23 -11.22 1.37 12.40
C GLY A 23 -11.39 2.70 11.68
N SER A 24 -11.37 2.70 10.34
CA SER A 24 -11.47 3.91 9.49
C SER A 24 -12.89 4.48 9.46
N ASN A 25 -13.42 4.70 10.65
CA ASN A 25 -14.75 5.19 10.94
C ASN A 25 -14.94 6.65 10.48
N ASP A 26 -16.17 6.97 10.13
CA ASP A 26 -16.57 8.37 9.94
C ASP A 26 -16.52 9.11 11.28
N PHE A 27 -16.34 10.42 11.21
CA PHE A 27 -16.40 11.28 12.39
C PHE A 27 -17.16 12.57 12.08
N SER A 28 -17.75 13.16 13.10
CA SER A 28 -18.37 14.49 13.02
C SER A 28 -17.80 15.42 14.08
N VAL A 29 -17.86 16.71 13.78
CA VAL A 29 -17.45 17.81 14.66
C VAL A 29 -18.54 18.86 14.58
N ASP A 30 -19.02 19.33 15.72
CA ASP A 30 -20.05 20.38 15.78
C ASP A 30 -19.56 21.53 16.67
N GLY A 31 -19.58 22.75 16.15
CA GLY A 31 -19.25 23.97 16.89
C GLY A 31 -17.80 24.11 17.39
N ALA A 32 -16.87 23.21 17.04
CA ALA A 32 -15.50 23.26 17.56
C ALA A 32 -14.72 24.49 17.07
N TYR A 33 -14.06 25.19 18.00
CA TYR A 33 -13.16 26.29 17.67
C TYR A 33 -11.73 25.77 17.43
N VAL A 34 -11.19 26.01 16.24
CA VAL A 34 -9.81 25.65 15.90
C VAL A 34 -8.96 26.91 15.75
N PRO A 35 -7.94 27.13 16.62
CA PRO A 35 -7.00 28.22 16.46
C PRO A 35 -6.30 28.16 15.09
N MET A 36 -5.99 29.33 14.51
CA MET A 36 -5.30 29.41 13.20
C MET A 36 -3.98 28.61 13.17
N GLY A 37 -3.22 28.60 14.26
CA GLY A 37 -1.97 27.83 14.40
C GLY A 37 -2.13 26.31 14.38
N ARG A 38 -3.36 25.79 14.46
CA ARG A 38 -3.72 24.37 14.31
C ARG A 38 -4.38 24.09 12.96
N SER A 39 -4.29 25.01 12.01
CA SER A 39 -4.84 24.85 10.65
C SER A 39 -3.72 24.72 9.62
N VAL A 40 -3.92 23.84 8.64
CA VAL A 40 -2.99 23.63 7.53
C VAL A 40 -3.77 23.60 6.22
N GLN A 41 -3.14 24.08 5.15
CA GLN A 41 -3.63 23.94 3.77
C GLN A 41 -2.67 23.00 3.02
N PRO A 42 -2.94 21.68 2.95
CA PRO A 42 -1.97 20.69 2.47
C PRO A 42 -1.40 20.93 1.07
N MET A 43 -2.11 21.69 0.24
CA MET A 43 -1.79 21.97 -1.17
C MET A 43 -1.20 23.36 -1.42
N LEU A 44 -1.37 24.28 -0.46
CA LEU A 44 -1.02 25.70 -0.60
C LEU A 44 0.01 26.16 0.44
N GLY A 45 0.10 25.45 1.55
CA GLY A 45 0.97 25.76 2.66
C GLY A 45 2.44 25.62 2.29
N LYS A 46 3.26 26.55 2.76
CA LYS A 46 4.72 26.45 2.68
C LYS A 46 5.22 25.54 3.81
N ARG A 47 6.35 24.87 3.57
CA ARG A 47 7.10 24.13 4.61
C ARG A 47 7.33 25.03 5.82
N GLN A 48 6.89 24.55 6.99
CA GLN A 48 7.04 25.27 8.27
C GLN A 48 8.19 24.72 9.13
N VAL A 49 8.65 23.50 8.86
CA VAL A 49 9.72 22.82 9.62
C VAL A 49 10.90 22.58 8.70
N ASP A 50 12.10 22.90 9.16
CA ASP A 50 13.33 22.69 8.41
C ASP A 50 13.91 21.29 8.64
N CYS A 51 13.33 20.27 7.98
CA CYS A 51 13.90 18.92 7.91
C CYS A 51 13.71 18.26 6.53
N ASN A 52 14.56 17.29 6.20
CA ASN A 52 14.53 16.60 4.89
C ASN A 52 13.17 15.93 4.60
N LEU A 53 12.50 15.38 5.62
CA LEU A 53 11.17 14.81 5.47
C LEU A 53 10.13 15.83 4.97
N ALA A 54 10.26 17.10 5.38
CA ALA A 54 9.36 18.16 4.95
C ALA A 54 9.59 18.60 3.48
N ALA A 55 10.59 18.04 2.79
CA ALA A 55 10.74 18.19 1.34
C ALA A 55 9.78 17.30 0.55
N PHE A 56 9.22 16.24 1.17
CA PHE A 56 8.24 15.38 0.53
C PHE A 56 6.83 15.98 0.61
N PRO A 57 6.05 15.91 -0.49
CA PRO A 57 4.63 16.21 -0.46
C PRO A 57 3.88 15.25 0.48
N ASN A 58 2.87 15.76 1.19
CA ASN A 58 2.06 14.98 2.13
C ASN A 58 1.48 13.70 1.50
N PHE A 59 0.95 13.81 0.27
CA PHE A 59 0.30 12.69 -0.42
C PHE A 59 1.29 11.66 -0.97
N SER A 60 2.53 12.05 -1.28
CA SER A 60 3.59 11.10 -1.62
C SER A 60 3.91 10.20 -0.42
N LEU A 61 4.15 10.77 0.77
CA LEU A 61 4.42 9.99 1.98
C LEU A 61 3.25 9.10 2.38
N LEU A 62 2.01 9.60 2.27
CA LEU A 62 0.81 8.80 2.52
C LEU A 62 0.73 7.59 1.58
N ALA A 63 0.93 7.79 0.27
CA ALA A 63 0.96 6.69 -0.69
C ALA A 63 2.02 5.64 -0.35
N SER A 64 3.22 6.08 0.03
CA SER A 64 4.31 5.19 0.39
C SER A 64 3.97 4.34 1.62
N GLY A 65 3.29 4.92 2.61
CA GLY A 65 2.79 4.18 3.77
C GLY A 65 1.77 3.10 3.39
N VAL A 66 0.78 3.45 2.55
CA VAL A 66 -0.22 2.48 2.06
C VAL A 66 0.44 1.36 1.26
N ALA A 67 1.36 1.70 0.35
CA ALA A 67 2.11 0.74 -0.44
C ALA A 67 2.95 -0.21 0.45
N ALA A 68 3.61 0.32 1.49
CA ALA A 68 4.39 -0.48 2.42
C ALA A 68 3.52 -1.49 3.19
N VAL A 69 2.32 -1.07 3.64
CA VAL A 69 1.35 -1.98 4.27
C VAL A 69 0.94 -3.10 3.31
N SER A 70 0.62 -2.78 2.05
CA SER A 70 0.27 -3.79 1.04
C SER A 70 1.40 -4.80 0.83
N LEU A 71 2.65 -4.34 0.70
CA LEU A 71 3.82 -5.21 0.57
C LEU A 71 3.98 -6.14 1.79
N GLY A 72 3.74 -5.63 3.00
CA GLY A 72 3.78 -6.42 4.23
C GLY A 72 2.71 -7.51 4.29
N ILE A 73 1.49 -7.19 3.86
CA ILE A 73 0.38 -8.18 3.77
C ILE A 73 0.76 -9.32 2.82
N ALA A 74 1.28 -8.98 1.64
CA ALA A 74 1.69 -9.97 0.65
C ALA A 74 2.85 -10.82 1.13
N ARG A 75 3.86 -10.22 1.80
CA ARG A 75 4.96 -10.97 2.41
C ARG A 75 4.42 -12.00 3.40
N ARG A 76 3.52 -11.58 4.30
CA ARG A 76 2.88 -12.49 5.26
C ARG A 76 2.13 -13.62 4.55
N ALA A 77 1.41 -13.34 3.47
CA ALA A 77 0.70 -14.38 2.72
C ALA A 77 1.65 -15.42 2.11
N LEU A 78 2.75 -14.99 1.50
CA LEU A 78 3.74 -15.89 0.90
C LEU A 78 4.48 -16.73 1.95
N ASP A 79 4.77 -16.17 3.12
CA ASP A 79 5.38 -16.91 4.24
C ASP A 79 4.44 -18.00 4.75
N GLU A 80 3.18 -17.65 5.03
CA GLU A 80 2.15 -18.61 5.46
C GLU A 80 1.92 -19.73 4.44
N PHE A 81 1.93 -19.39 3.16
CA PHE A 81 1.81 -20.39 2.11
C PHE A 81 3.03 -21.32 2.06
N THR A 82 4.23 -20.77 2.19
CA THR A 82 5.49 -21.54 2.19
C THR A 82 5.54 -22.53 3.35
N ASP A 83 5.15 -22.09 4.55
CA ASP A 83 5.08 -22.91 5.75
C ASP A 83 4.00 -24.01 5.63
N LEU A 84 2.79 -23.64 5.20
CA LEU A 84 1.70 -24.58 4.96
C LEU A 84 2.10 -25.66 3.94
N ALA A 85 2.78 -25.27 2.86
CA ALA A 85 3.13 -26.17 1.78
C ALA A 85 4.10 -27.28 2.21
N GLN A 86 4.90 -27.09 3.27
CA GLN A 86 5.82 -28.11 3.77
C GLN A 86 5.08 -29.33 4.31
N GLY A 87 3.99 -29.13 5.05
CA GLY A 87 3.24 -30.21 5.70
C GLY A 87 1.99 -30.65 4.96
N LYS A 88 1.43 -29.79 4.10
CA LYS A 88 0.16 -30.06 3.42
C LYS A 88 0.34 -31.06 2.29
N THR A 89 -0.34 -32.20 2.35
CA THR A 89 -0.51 -33.12 1.22
C THR A 89 -1.87 -32.88 0.56
N PRO A 90 -1.92 -32.40 -0.70
CA PRO A 90 -3.19 -32.25 -1.42
C PRO A 90 -3.92 -33.59 -1.56
N LEU A 91 -5.25 -33.54 -1.60
CA LEU A 91 -6.06 -34.73 -1.88
C LEU A 91 -5.63 -35.36 -3.21
N PHE A 92 -5.51 -36.69 -3.24
CA PHE A 92 -5.01 -37.45 -4.39
C PHE A 92 -3.53 -37.25 -4.73
N SER A 93 -2.74 -36.62 -3.86
CA SER A 93 -1.27 -36.57 -3.97
C SER A 93 -0.61 -37.50 -2.95
N SER A 94 0.49 -38.13 -3.33
CA SER A 94 1.41 -38.83 -2.40
C SER A 94 2.54 -37.93 -1.88
N ARG A 95 2.62 -36.69 -2.37
CA ARG A 95 3.67 -35.72 -2.05
C ARG A 95 3.06 -34.45 -1.44
N THR A 96 3.84 -33.79 -0.61
CA THR A 96 3.49 -32.48 -0.05
C THR A 96 3.35 -31.44 -1.16
N LEU A 97 2.62 -30.36 -0.88
CA LEU A 97 2.40 -29.25 -1.78
C LEU A 97 3.72 -28.57 -2.16
N SER A 98 4.72 -28.56 -1.26
CA SER A 98 6.07 -28.08 -1.54
C SER A 98 6.80 -28.85 -2.64
N MET A 99 6.39 -30.09 -2.94
CA MET A 99 6.94 -30.89 -4.06
C MET A 99 6.13 -30.75 -5.36
N SER A 100 5.10 -29.90 -5.39
CA SER A 100 4.35 -29.62 -6.61
C SER A 100 5.11 -28.61 -7.47
N GLY A 101 5.51 -29.02 -8.68
CA GLY A 101 6.23 -28.15 -9.61
C GLY A 101 5.45 -26.89 -10.00
N SER A 102 4.11 -26.97 -10.09
CA SER A 102 3.28 -25.78 -10.35
C SER A 102 3.28 -24.82 -9.16
N ALA A 103 3.20 -25.34 -7.93
CA ALA A 103 3.27 -24.50 -6.72
C ALA A 103 4.64 -23.82 -6.59
N GLN A 104 5.73 -24.54 -6.87
CA GLN A 104 7.09 -23.98 -6.88
C GLN A 104 7.25 -22.87 -7.93
N ALA A 105 6.75 -23.10 -9.14
CA ALA A 105 6.83 -22.12 -10.22
C ALA A 105 6.05 -20.84 -9.90
N GLU A 106 4.81 -20.97 -9.40
CA GLU A 106 3.98 -19.80 -9.07
C GLU A 106 4.50 -19.06 -7.83
N LEU A 107 5.02 -19.78 -6.82
CA LEU A 107 5.70 -19.15 -5.69
C LEU A 107 6.93 -18.34 -6.15
N GLY A 108 7.74 -18.91 -7.05
CA GLY A 108 8.92 -18.21 -7.59
C GLY A 108 8.54 -16.92 -8.33
N LYS A 109 7.47 -16.95 -9.14
CA LYS A 109 6.94 -15.75 -9.82
C LYS A 109 6.38 -14.73 -8.83
N ALA A 110 5.66 -15.17 -7.80
CA ALA A 110 5.12 -14.29 -6.78
C ALA A 110 6.22 -13.62 -5.95
N GLU A 111 7.29 -14.35 -5.59
CA GLU A 111 8.48 -13.79 -4.96
C GLU A 111 9.15 -12.72 -5.83
N ALA A 112 9.37 -13.03 -7.12
CA ALA A 112 9.96 -12.06 -8.05
C ALA A 112 9.08 -10.81 -8.20
N THR A 113 7.76 -10.98 -8.26
CA THR A 113 6.77 -9.88 -8.35
C THR A 113 6.79 -9.00 -7.11
N LEU A 114 6.76 -9.59 -5.91
CA LEU A 114 6.75 -8.83 -4.66
C LEU A 114 8.08 -8.11 -4.43
N ARG A 115 9.21 -8.80 -4.68
CA ARG A 115 10.55 -8.24 -4.46
C ARG A 115 10.88 -7.13 -5.45
N SER A 116 10.50 -7.28 -6.73
CA SER A 116 10.72 -6.23 -7.73
C SER A 116 9.88 -4.99 -7.43
N ALA A 117 8.63 -5.15 -7.01
CA ALA A 117 7.77 -4.04 -6.63
C ALA A 117 8.29 -3.30 -5.38
N ARG A 118 8.79 -4.04 -4.38
CA ARG A 118 9.47 -3.46 -3.22
C ARG A 118 10.74 -2.72 -3.61
N ALA A 119 11.56 -3.30 -4.49
CA ALA A 119 12.80 -2.67 -4.95
C ALA A 119 12.51 -1.37 -5.70
N PHE A 120 11.52 -1.35 -6.60
CA PHE A 120 11.12 -0.16 -7.33
C PHE A 120 10.63 0.96 -6.40
N LEU A 121 9.81 0.63 -5.39
CA LEU A 121 9.35 1.60 -4.40
C LEU A 121 10.52 2.21 -3.62
N LEU A 122 11.46 1.39 -3.16
CA LEU A 122 12.59 1.87 -2.38
C LEU A 122 13.58 2.68 -3.22
N ASP A 123 13.84 2.30 -4.47
CA ASP A 123 14.71 3.06 -5.37
C ASP A 123 14.17 4.48 -5.61
N GLU A 124 12.88 4.62 -5.91
CA GLU A 124 12.29 5.95 -6.15
C GLU A 124 12.21 6.80 -4.86
N LEU A 125 12.00 6.16 -3.71
CA LEU A 125 12.04 6.84 -2.42
C LEU A 125 13.45 7.30 -2.05
N GLU A 126 14.47 6.48 -2.30
CA GLU A 126 15.87 6.82 -2.08
C GLU A 126 16.30 8.00 -2.96
N ARG A 127 15.91 8.02 -4.24
CA ARG A 127 16.13 9.17 -5.13
C ARG A 127 15.49 10.45 -4.59
N GLY A 128 14.24 10.38 -4.13
CA GLY A 128 13.56 11.51 -3.50
C GLY A 128 14.26 11.96 -2.21
N TRP A 129 14.78 11.01 -1.44
CA TRP A 129 15.47 11.28 -0.18
C TRP A 129 16.82 11.96 -0.40
N GLU A 130 17.60 11.51 -1.39
CA GLU A 130 18.88 12.16 -1.72
C GLU A 130 18.69 13.58 -2.26
N ALA A 131 17.66 13.82 -3.08
CA ALA A 131 17.30 15.19 -3.49
C ALA A 131 16.91 16.07 -2.27
N ALA A 132 16.15 15.53 -1.33
CA ALA A 132 15.82 16.24 -0.10
C ALA A 132 17.06 16.57 0.74
N ARG A 133 18.06 15.66 0.78
CA ARG A 133 19.32 15.85 1.51
C ARG A 133 20.26 16.87 0.87
N SER A 134 20.25 17.02 -0.45
CA SER A 134 21.05 18.05 -1.14
C SER A 134 20.49 19.46 -0.98
N GLY A 135 19.34 19.61 -0.31
CA GLY A 135 18.64 20.89 -0.18
C GLY A 135 17.79 21.23 -1.40
N GLU A 136 17.69 20.31 -2.37
CA GLU A 136 16.86 20.46 -3.55
C GLU A 136 15.38 20.19 -3.25
N ARG A 137 14.50 20.82 -4.02
CA ARG A 137 13.10 20.42 -4.05
C ARG A 137 12.98 19.10 -4.81
N ILE A 138 12.21 18.17 -4.26
CA ILE A 138 11.81 16.98 -4.99
C ILE A 138 10.93 17.41 -6.16
N ASP A 139 11.43 17.20 -7.38
CA ASP A 139 10.75 17.63 -8.58
C ASP A 139 9.49 16.81 -8.86
N VAL A 140 8.62 17.35 -9.72
CA VAL A 140 7.35 16.71 -10.11
C VAL A 140 7.60 15.34 -10.75
N ALA A 141 8.71 15.17 -11.48
CA ALA A 141 9.05 13.91 -12.11
C ALA A 141 9.31 12.81 -11.08
N THR A 142 10.12 13.09 -10.06
CA THR A 142 10.44 12.14 -8.99
C THR A 142 9.20 11.81 -8.16
N ARG A 143 8.39 12.82 -7.82
CA ARG A 143 7.10 12.60 -7.16
C ARG A 143 6.17 11.70 -7.97
N ALA A 144 6.05 11.92 -9.27
CA ALA A 144 5.26 11.07 -10.16
C ALA A 144 5.77 9.62 -10.19
N ARG A 145 7.09 9.41 -10.21
CA ARG A 145 7.67 8.06 -10.18
C ARG A 145 7.47 7.36 -8.83
N ILE A 146 7.62 8.07 -7.70
CA ILE A 146 7.28 7.54 -6.37
C ILE A 146 5.81 7.09 -6.35
N ARG A 147 4.90 7.93 -6.86
CA ARG A 147 3.48 7.60 -6.95
C ARG A 147 3.22 6.38 -7.83
N LEU A 148 3.91 6.26 -8.96
CA LEU A 148 3.81 5.11 -9.85
C LEU A 148 4.28 3.83 -9.14
N ALA A 149 5.40 3.90 -8.42
CA ALA A 149 5.93 2.79 -7.65
C ALA A 149 4.99 2.38 -6.51
N CYS A 150 4.32 3.33 -5.85
CA CYS A 150 3.32 3.03 -4.82
C CYS A 150 2.11 2.27 -5.37
N VAL A 151 1.58 2.70 -6.53
CA VAL A 151 0.49 1.99 -7.22
C VAL A 151 0.94 0.59 -7.60
N HIS A 152 2.11 0.47 -8.22
CA HIS A 152 2.67 -0.83 -8.61
C HIS A 152 2.88 -1.77 -7.42
N ALA A 153 3.42 -1.27 -6.32
CA ALA A 153 3.60 -2.03 -5.08
C ALA A 153 2.28 -2.60 -4.55
N ALA A 154 1.22 -1.79 -4.49
CA ALA A 154 -0.09 -2.26 -4.03
C ALA A 154 -0.71 -3.32 -4.96
N GLN A 155 -0.63 -3.13 -6.28
CA GLN A 155 -1.19 -4.10 -7.24
C GLN A 155 -0.39 -5.41 -7.25
N SER A 156 0.95 -5.33 -7.25
CA SER A 156 1.84 -6.49 -7.19
C SER A 156 1.69 -7.26 -5.88
N ALA A 157 1.44 -6.57 -4.77
CA ALA A 157 1.14 -7.20 -3.50
C ALA A 157 -0.17 -8.00 -3.53
N ALA A 158 -1.24 -7.44 -4.09
CA ALA A 158 -2.50 -8.17 -4.26
C ALA A 158 -2.31 -9.42 -5.13
N ALA A 159 -1.65 -9.28 -6.28
CA ALA A 159 -1.37 -10.41 -7.18
C ALA A 159 -0.52 -11.52 -6.52
N ALA A 160 0.51 -11.17 -5.76
CA ALA A 160 1.31 -12.15 -5.01
C ALA A 160 0.49 -12.84 -3.90
N THR A 161 -0.42 -12.11 -3.25
CA THR A 161 -1.34 -12.66 -2.25
C THR A 161 -2.33 -13.64 -2.88
N ASP A 162 -2.82 -13.35 -4.09
CA ASP A 162 -3.73 -14.23 -4.83
C ASP A 162 -3.10 -15.60 -5.11
N VAL A 163 -1.79 -15.64 -5.42
CA VAL A 163 -1.05 -16.89 -5.61
C VAL A 163 -1.05 -17.71 -4.32
N ALA A 164 -0.66 -17.10 -3.19
CA ALA A 164 -0.65 -17.78 -1.90
C ALA A 164 -2.03 -18.33 -1.52
N TYR A 165 -3.08 -17.51 -1.66
CA TYR A 165 -4.45 -17.91 -1.35
C TYR A 165 -4.95 -19.06 -2.24
N THR A 166 -4.68 -18.96 -3.55
CA THR A 166 -5.14 -19.94 -4.55
C THR A 166 -4.47 -21.29 -4.36
N PHE A 167 -3.14 -21.32 -4.23
CA PHE A 167 -2.40 -22.58 -4.11
C PHE A 167 -2.55 -23.24 -2.76
N ALA A 168 -2.83 -22.48 -1.70
CA ALA A 168 -3.24 -23.04 -0.42
C ALA A 168 -4.58 -23.78 -0.48
N GLY A 169 -5.39 -23.60 -1.54
CA GLY A 169 -6.62 -24.35 -1.77
C GLY A 169 -7.62 -24.27 -0.61
N GLY A 170 -8.40 -25.33 -0.37
CA GLY A 170 -9.46 -25.32 0.66
C GLY A 170 -9.02 -25.00 2.09
N THR A 171 -7.71 -24.99 2.42
CA THR A 171 -7.24 -24.54 3.75
C THR A 171 -7.29 -23.02 3.87
N SER A 172 -7.19 -22.27 2.78
CA SER A 172 -7.14 -20.80 2.83
C SER A 172 -8.48 -20.16 3.19
N VAL A 173 -9.61 -20.85 2.97
CA VAL A 173 -10.96 -20.29 3.16
C VAL A 173 -11.41 -20.21 4.62
N PHE A 174 -10.79 -20.99 5.52
CA PHE A 174 -11.20 -21.03 6.92
C PHE A 174 -10.84 -19.73 7.64
N GLU A 175 -11.68 -19.29 8.58
CA GLU A 175 -11.42 -18.09 9.38
C GLU A 175 -10.12 -18.17 10.18
N SER A 176 -9.76 -19.38 10.61
CA SER A 176 -8.49 -19.67 11.30
C SER A 176 -7.27 -19.52 10.40
N SER A 177 -7.44 -19.54 9.08
CA SER A 177 -6.37 -19.35 8.12
C SER A 177 -6.00 -17.87 7.99
N PRO A 178 -4.73 -17.49 8.19
CA PRO A 178 -4.27 -16.13 7.93
C PRO A 178 -4.44 -15.72 6.45
N LEU A 179 -4.47 -16.69 5.52
CA LEU A 179 -4.45 -16.43 4.08
C LEU A 179 -5.70 -15.71 3.58
N GLN A 180 -6.91 -16.10 4.02
CA GLN A 180 -8.13 -15.34 3.64
C GLN A 180 -8.12 -13.92 4.21
N ARG A 181 -7.49 -13.70 5.37
CA ARG A 181 -7.36 -12.35 5.94
C ARG A 181 -6.40 -11.52 5.09
N CYS A 182 -5.22 -12.05 4.76
CA CYS A 182 -4.28 -11.38 3.87
C CYS A 182 -4.91 -11.05 2.52
N LEU A 183 -5.66 -11.99 1.92
CA LEU A 183 -6.38 -11.77 0.67
C LEU A 183 -7.32 -10.56 0.77
N ARG A 184 -8.23 -10.57 1.74
CA ARG A 184 -9.21 -9.49 1.93
C ARG A 184 -8.52 -8.16 2.19
N ASP A 185 -7.52 -8.15 3.05
CA ASP A 185 -6.78 -6.93 3.42
C ASP A 185 -6.01 -6.36 2.21
N ALA A 186 -5.34 -7.20 1.43
CA ALA A 186 -4.61 -6.77 0.23
C ALA A 186 -5.55 -6.17 -0.82
N HIS A 187 -6.70 -6.80 -1.08
CA HIS A 187 -7.68 -6.30 -2.06
C HIS A 187 -8.40 -5.04 -1.59
N VAL A 188 -8.68 -4.88 -0.29
CA VAL A 188 -9.22 -3.61 0.23
C VAL A 188 -8.18 -2.49 0.12
N ALA A 189 -6.89 -2.79 0.37
CA ALA A 189 -5.83 -1.78 0.26
C ALA A 189 -5.73 -1.17 -1.15
N THR A 190 -5.96 -1.96 -2.21
CA THR A 190 -5.92 -1.46 -3.61
C THR A 190 -7.01 -0.46 -3.94
N GLN A 191 -8.09 -0.38 -3.15
CA GLN A 191 -9.17 0.57 -3.34
C GLN A 191 -8.82 1.98 -2.84
N HIS A 192 -7.75 2.12 -2.05
CA HIS A 192 -7.34 3.41 -1.52
C HIS A 192 -6.91 4.33 -2.67
N LEU A 193 -7.46 5.56 -2.70
CA LEU A 193 -7.24 6.54 -3.77
C LEU A 193 -5.74 6.74 -4.08
N MET A 194 -4.89 6.69 -3.06
CA MET A 194 -3.45 6.92 -3.20
C MET A 194 -2.70 5.83 -3.97
N VAL A 195 -3.27 4.63 -4.13
CA VAL A 195 -2.66 3.50 -4.83
C VAL A 195 -3.60 2.86 -5.86
N SER A 196 -4.66 3.59 -6.24
CA SER A 196 -5.66 3.12 -7.20
C SER A 196 -5.04 2.88 -8.57
N PRO A 197 -5.43 1.79 -9.30
CA PRO A 197 -4.98 1.55 -10.68
C PRO A 197 -5.26 2.69 -11.65
N ARG A 198 -6.27 3.53 -11.39
CA ARG A 198 -6.60 4.72 -12.20
C ARG A 198 -5.43 5.70 -12.31
N LEU A 199 -4.54 5.69 -11.32
CA LEU A 199 -3.34 6.53 -11.35
C LEU A 199 -2.34 6.11 -12.43
N TYR A 200 -2.38 4.89 -12.96
CA TYR A 200 -1.52 4.51 -14.09
C TYR A 200 -1.77 5.37 -15.32
N GLU A 201 -3.03 5.70 -15.62
CA GLU A 201 -3.36 6.59 -16.74
C GLU A 201 -2.81 8.00 -16.49
N THR A 202 -3.09 8.56 -15.31
CA THR A 202 -2.66 9.91 -14.95
C THR A 202 -1.13 10.02 -14.97
N LEU A 203 -0.43 9.10 -14.31
CA LEU A 203 1.03 9.09 -14.27
C LEU A 203 1.64 8.73 -15.63
N GLY A 204 0.97 7.88 -16.40
CA GLY A 204 1.38 7.44 -17.73
C GLY A 204 1.46 8.56 -18.75
N ARG A 205 0.56 9.55 -18.67
CA ARG A 205 0.56 10.77 -19.51
C ARG A 205 1.92 11.48 -19.53
N ARG A 206 2.65 11.46 -18.42
CA ARG A 206 3.99 12.08 -18.32
C ARG A 206 5.01 11.45 -19.26
N PHE A 207 4.94 10.15 -19.52
CA PHE A 207 5.85 9.48 -20.46
C PHE A 207 5.62 9.90 -21.91
N PHE A 208 4.44 10.48 -22.20
CA PHE A 208 4.12 11.09 -23.49
C PHE A 208 4.35 12.61 -23.51
N GLY A 209 4.99 13.17 -22.48
CA GLY A 209 5.22 14.62 -22.38
C GLY A 209 3.95 15.43 -22.11
N ILE A 210 2.86 14.80 -21.68
CA ILE A 210 1.60 15.48 -21.35
C ILE A 210 1.64 15.93 -19.89
N ASP A 211 1.38 17.21 -19.67
CA ASP A 211 1.28 17.78 -18.33
C ASP A 211 0.09 17.21 -17.55
N ILE A 212 0.30 17.08 -16.24
CA ILE A 212 -0.70 16.61 -15.29
C ILE A 212 -0.78 17.58 -14.12
N ASP A 213 -1.94 17.62 -13.48
CA ASP A 213 -2.07 18.34 -12.22
C ASP A 213 -1.22 17.65 -11.16
N ALA A 214 -0.05 18.22 -10.91
CA ALA A 214 0.89 17.73 -9.93
C ALA A 214 0.51 18.17 -8.51
N SER A 215 -0.55 18.93 -8.30
CA SER A 215 -0.89 19.43 -6.96
C SER A 215 -1.05 18.28 -5.95
N SER A 216 -1.56 17.13 -6.39
CA SER A 216 -1.85 15.94 -5.57
C SER A 216 -0.74 14.86 -5.54
N LEU A 217 0.38 15.06 -6.25
CA LEU A 217 1.51 14.12 -6.29
C LEU A 217 2.44 14.28 -5.08
#